data_AF-A0A7C7GTN4-F1
#
_entry.id   AF-A0A7C7GTN4-F1
#
_cell.length_a   1.000
_cell.length_b   1.000
_cell.length_c   1.000
_cell.angle_alpha   90.00
_cell.angle_beta   90.00
_cell.angle_gamma   90.00
#
_symmetry.space_group_name_H-M   'P 1'
#
loop_
_entity.id
_entity.type
_entity.pdbx_description
1 polymer ?
#
loop_
_entity_poly.entity_id
_entity_poly.type
_entity_poly.pdbx_seq_one_letter_code
_entity_poly.pdbx_strand_id
1 'polypeptide(L)'
;MSISQTLKSLNLDPDSLVTLTYSEGVDVFVHNETEVETALAETAVVNTFSELVATPGLSVSTPYGGEVIQSLRADGYLDAYARDGDFGSYLSEVISDNFYDLELIEHSTEKYDHKRGFCTLTAEVQIAASQIISESPFLSGWRATVSTEDGTLMFDA
;
A
#
# COMPACT_ATOMS: atom_id res chain seq x y z
N MET A 1 -3.00 -15.18 -13.56
CA MET A 1 -1.57 -14.97 -13.92
C MET A 1 -1.05 -13.93 -12.95
N SER A 2 0.17 -14.06 -12.43
CA SER A 2 0.67 -13.08 -11.44
C SER A 2 1.11 -11.78 -12.12
N ILE A 3 1.02 -10.64 -11.40
CA ILE A 3 1.52 -9.33 -11.84
C ILE A 3 2.94 -9.43 -12.41
N SER A 4 3.84 -10.13 -11.71
CA SER A 4 5.26 -10.28 -12.13
C SER A 4 5.41 -11.02 -13.47
N GLN A 5 4.53 -11.98 -13.79
CA GLN A 5 4.54 -12.68 -15.08
C GLN A 5 4.06 -11.77 -16.20
N THR A 6 2.99 -11.01 -15.95
CA THR A 6 2.46 -10.02 -16.90
C THR A 6 3.53 -8.97 -17.22
N LEU A 7 4.17 -8.39 -16.20
CA LEU A 7 5.25 -7.42 -16.38
C LEU A 7 6.44 -7.99 -17.18
N LYS A 8 6.85 -9.24 -16.90
CA LYS A 8 7.89 -9.94 -17.68
C LYS A 8 7.52 -10.06 -19.16
N SER A 9 6.25 -10.29 -19.48
CA SER A 9 5.78 -10.44 -20.86
C SER A 9 5.69 -9.13 -21.64
N LEU A 10 5.55 -7.99 -20.94
CA LEU A 10 5.38 -6.67 -21.54
C LEU A 10 6.70 -6.05 -22.03
N ASN A 11 7.86 -6.64 -21.69
CA ASN A 11 9.19 -6.16 -22.09
C ASN A 11 9.38 -4.64 -21.89
N LEU A 12 8.92 -4.16 -20.74
CA LEU A 12 8.98 -2.74 -20.35
C LEU A 12 10.42 -2.31 -20.09
N ASP A 13 10.66 -1.00 -20.16
CA ASP A 13 11.92 -0.44 -19.68
C ASP A 13 12.10 -0.81 -18.19
N PRO A 14 13.29 -1.29 -17.76
CA PRO A 14 13.58 -1.64 -16.37
C PRO A 14 13.22 -0.57 -15.34
N ASP A 15 13.31 0.71 -15.73
CA ASP A 15 13.04 1.86 -14.86
C ASP A 15 11.59 2.33 -14.93
N SER A 16 10.73 1.66 -15.72
CA SER A 16 9.30 1.96 -15.78
C SER A 16 8.66 1.80 -14.41
N LEU A 17 8.01 2.86 -13.92
CA LEU A 17 7.30 2.84 -12.66
C LEU A 17 5.95 2.12 -12.82
N VAL A 18 5.72 1.14 -11.97
CA VAL A 18 4.45 0.43 -11.83
C VAL A 18 3.76 0.97 -10.59
N THR A 19 2.55 1.49 -10.77
CA THR A 19 1.70 1.92 -9.65
C THR A 19 0.90 0.72 -9.18
N LEU A 20 1.04 0.38 -7.89
CA LEU A 20 0.31 -0.67 -7.23
C LEU A 20 -0.73 -0.04 -6.30
N THR A 21 -1.99 -0.43 -6.45
CA THR A 21 -3.10 0.02 -5.62
C THR A 21 -3.73 -1.17 -4.92
N TYR A 22 -3.88 -1.09 -3.60
CA TYR A 22 -4.63 -2.05 -2.81
C TYR A 22 -5.73 -1.30 -2.07
N SER A 23 -6.97 -1.77 -2.18
CA SER A 23 -8.12 -1.11 -1.56
C SER A 23 -9.07 -2.15 -1.00
N GLU A 24 -9.46 -1.94 0.25
CA GLU A 24 -10.42 -2.78 0.97
C GLU A 24 -11.28 -1.87 1.85
N GLY A 25 -12.51 -2.27 2.11
CA GLY A 25 -13.42 -1.51 2.95
C GLY A 25 -14.32 -2.39 3.78
N VAL A 26 -14.93 -1.77 4.80
CA VAL A 26 -15.77 -2.44 5.77
C VAL A 26 -17.00 -1.60 6.09
N ASP A 27 -18.09 -2.27 6.44
CA ASP A 27 -19.28 -1.62 6.98
C ASP A 27 -18.97 -0.99 8.34
N VAL A 28 -19.31 0.28 8.49
CA VAL A 28 -19.01 1.06 9.69
C VAL A 28 -20.27 1.70 10.25
N PHE A 29 -20.24 1.97 11.55
CA PHE A 29 -21.18 2.88 12.17
C PHE A 29 -20.61 4.29 12.13
N VAL A 30 -21.35 5.26 11.59
CA VAL A 30 -20.85 6.65 11.39
C VAL A 30 -21.26 7.62 12.51
N HIS A 31 -22.09 7.15 13.44
CA HIS A 31 -22.67 8.00 14.50
C HIS A 31 -21.77 8.11 15.73
N ASN A 32 -20.75 7.27 15.83
CA ASN A 32 -19.76 7.26 16.90
C ASN A 32 -18.43 7.89 16.46
N GLU A 33 -18.33 8.35 15.21
CA GLU A 33 -17.13 8.98 14.64
C GLU A 33 -15.87 8.09 14.73
N THR A 34 -16.04 6.75 14.69
CA THR A 34 -14.94 5.77 14.74
C THR A 34 -14.80 4.96 13.44
N GLU A 35 -15.19 5.54 12.30
CA GLU A 35 -15.25 4.83 11.03
C GLU A 35 -13.87 4.33 10.58
N VAL A 36 -12.86 5.18 10.74
CA VAL A 36 -11.49 4.89 10.31
C VAL A 36 -10.84 3.87 11.22
N GLU A 37 -11.03 3.97 12.53
CA GLU A 37 -10.50 3.02 13.53
C GLU A 37 -11.10 1.62 13.32
N THR A 38 -12.39 1.55 12.98
CA THR A 38 -13.03 0.28 12.60
C THR A 38 -12.41 -0.28 11.33
N ALA A 39 -12.17 0.57 10.31
CA ALA A 39 -11.53 0.15 9.08
C ALA A 39 -10.08 -0.30 9.28
N LEU A 40 -9.30 0.38 10.14
CA LEU A 40 -7.94 -0.01 10.50
C LEU A 40 -7.90 -1.36 11.20
N ALA A 41 -8.88 -1.64 12.05
CA ALA A 41 -8.97 -2.90 12.80
C ALA A 41 -9.46 -4.09 11.95
N GLU A 42 -10.38 -3.84 11.01
CA GLU A 42 -11.08 -4.92 10.28
C GLU A 42 -10.55 -5.16 8.86
N THR A 43 -9.80 -4.22 8.26
CA THR A 43 -9.22 -4.39 6.91
C THR A 43 -7.75 -4.82 6.97
N ALA A 44 -7.27 -5.44 5.89
CA ALA A 44 -5.88 -5.86 5.77
C ALA A 44 -5.00 -4.83 5.05
N VAL A 45 -5.49 -3.61 4.76
CA VAL A 45 -4.79 -2.62 3.93
C VAL A 45 -3.44 -2.22 4.54
N VAL A 46 -3.41 -1.86 5.83
CA VAL A 46 -2.17 -1.44 6.51
C VAL A 46 -1.17 -2.59 6.59
N ASN A 47 -1.63 -3.80 6.93
CA ASN A 47 -0.79 -4.99 6.99
C ASN A 47 -0.20 -5.32 5.61
N THR A 48 -1.03 -5.33 4.58
CA THR A 48 -0.62 -5.66 3.20
C THR A 48 0.36 -4.64 2.65
N PHE A 49 0.12 -3.35 2.92
CA PHE A 49 1.06 -2.28 2.59
C PHE A 49 2.40 -2.46 3.31
N SER A 50 2.36 -2.73 4.62
CA SER A 50 3.56 -2.87 5.45
C SER A 50 4.42 -4.06 5.05
N GLU A 51 3.81 -5.20 4.71
CA GLU A 51 4.50 -6.38 4.16
C GLU A 51 5.19 -6.08 2.83
N LEU A 52 4.54 -5.33 1.94
CA LEU A 52 5.13 -4.92 0.67
C LEU A 52 6.34 -4.00 0.90
N VAL A 53 6.20 -3.00 1.78
CA VAL A 53 7.27 -2.05 2.12
C VAL A 53 8.42 -2.73 2.85
N ALA A 54 8.15 -3.75 3.67
CA ALA A 54 9.15 -4.53 4.38
C ALA A 54 9.92 -5.51 3.47
N THR A 55 9.46 -5.74 2.24
CA THR A 55 10.11 -6.70 1.33
C THR A 55 11.52 -6.23 0.97
N PRO A 56 12.58 -7.01 1.30
CA PRO A 56 13.95 -6.63 1.00
C PRO A 56 14.19 -6.43 -0.49
N GLY A 57 14.98 -5.41 -0.85
CA GLY A 57 15.35 -5.12 -2.24
C GLY A 57 14.33 -4.30 -3.03
N LEU A 58 13.16 -4.01 -2.46
CA LEU A 58 12.20 -3.09 -3.06
C LEU A 58 12.45 -1.65 -2.63
N SER A 59 12.35 -0.73 -3.57
CA SER A 59 12.30 0.71 -3.31
C SER A 59 10.88 1.18 -3.53
N VAL A 60 10.09 1.19 -2.46
CA VAL A 60 8.68 1.58 -2.50
C VAL A 60 8.55 3.08 -2.31
N SER A 61 7.97 3.75 -3.30
CA SER A 61 7.74 5.21 -3.27
C SER A 61 6.26 5.54 -3.27
N THR A 62 5.88 6.71 -2.79
CA THR A 62 4.50 7.21 -2.93
C THR A 62 4.30 7.80 -4.34
N PRO A 63 3.05 7.91 -4.85
CA PRO A 63 2.75 8.57 -6.12
C PRO A 63 3.16 10.05 -6.17
N TYR A 64 3.25 10.70 -5.01
CA TYR A 64 3.63 12.10 -4.86
C TYR A 64 5.15 12.30 -4.74
N GLY A 65 5.91 11.20 -4.71
CA GLY A 65 7.35 11.19 -4.57
C GLY A 65 7.80 11.00 -3.12
N GLY A 66 8.96 10.35 -2.96
CA GLY A 66 9.55 10.01 -1.66
C GLY A 66 9.50 8.50 -1.40
N GLU A 67 10.65 7.93 -1.06
CA GLU A 67 10.76 6.51 -0.68
C GLU A 67 10.24 6.34 0.76
N VAL A 68 9.23 5.49 0.94
CA VAL A 68 8.48 5.33 2.20
C VAL A 68 9.40 5.07 3.38
N ILE A 69 10.34 4.12 3.24
CA ILE A 69 11.28 3.75 4.31
C ILE A 69 12.23 4.91 4.66
N GLN A 70 12.67 5.70 3.69
CA GLN A 70 13.58 6.82 3.97
C GLN A 70 12.86 7.93 4.71
N SER A 71 11.62 8.24 4.32
CA SER A 71 10.77 9.21 5.02
C SER A 71 10.54 8.78 6.48
N LEU A 72 10.09 7.54 6.69
CA LEU A 72 9.88 7.00 8.05
C LEU A 72 11.15 7.02 8.90
N ARG A 73 12.31 6.77 8.29
CA ARG A 73 13.61 6.86 8.98
C ARG A 73 13.98 8.31 9.31
N ALA A 74 13.78 9.24 8.39
CA ALA A 74 14.13 10.64 8.57
C ALA A 74 13.33 11.28 9.71
N ASP A 75 12.08 10.85 9.86
CA ASP A 75 11.16 11.36 10.89
C ASP A 75 11.28 10.61 12.23
N GLY A 76 12.18 9.62 12.33
CA GLY A 76 12.48 8.90 13.58
C GLY A 76 11.49 7.78 13.94
N TYR A 77 10.52 7.47 13.07
CA TYR A 77 9.52 6.42 13.31
C TYR A 77 10.11 5.01 13.40
N LEU A 78 11.33 4.80 12.89
CA LEU A 78 12.01 3.50 12.88
C LEU A 78 13.05 3.33 13.99
N ASP A 79 13.23 4.34 14.86
CA ASP A 79 14.29 4.35 15.87
C ASP A 79 14.08 3.27 16.96
N ALA A 80 12.83 2.92 17.23
CA ALA A 80 12.45 1.92 18.23
C ALA A 80 12.46 0.48 17.69
N TYR A 81 12.74 0.27 16.40
CA TYR A 81 12.69 -1.06 15.81
C TYR A 81 13.78 -1.97 16.39
N ALA A 82 13.35 -3.06 17.05
CA ALA A 82 14.24 -3.99 17.75
C ALA A 82 15.09 -4.88 16.82
N ARG A 83 14.77 -4.95 15.53
CA ARG A 83 15.45 -5.81 14.53
C ARG A 83 15.41 -7.30 14.87
N ASP A 84 14.28 -7.74 15.40
CA ASP A 84 13.98 -9.13 15.78
C ASP A 84 13.50 -10.00 14.61
N GLY A 85 13.34 -9.42 13.42
CA GLY A 85 12.99 -10.13 12.19
C GLY A 85 11.53 -9.96 11.75
N ASP A 86 10.70 -9.24 12.51
CA ASP A 86 9.30 -8.97 12.16
C ASP A 86 9.09 -7.49 11.79
N PHE A 87 9.75 -7.05 10.72
CA PHE A 87 9.69 -5.65 10.30
C PHE A 87 8.32 -5.26 9.72
N GLY A 88 7.62 -6.20 9.07
CA GLY A 88 6.28 -5.97 8.52
C GLY A 88 5.26 -5.63 9.60
N SER A 89 5.21 -6.41 10.68
CA SER A 89 4.30 -6.14 11.80
C SER A 89 4.65 -4.83 12.51
N TYR A 90 5.94 -4.56 12.73
CA TYR A 90 6.39 -3.29 13.32
C TYR A 90 5.95 -2.08 12.49
N LEU A 91 6.13 -2.12 11.16
CA LEU A 91 5.67 -1.06 10.27
C LEU A 91 4.15 -0.90 10.36
N SER A 92 3.40 -1.99 10.40
CA SER A 92 1.95 -1.94 10.49
C SER A 92 1.47 -1.25 11.78
N GLU A 93 2.09 -1.55 12.91
CA GLU A 93 1.82 -0.87 14.18
C GLU A 93 2.15 0.62 14.10
N VAL A 94 3.36 0.98 13.63
CA VAL A 94 3.78 2.38 13.47
C VAL A 94 2.83 3.15 12.55
N ILE A 95 2.42 2.56 11.43
CA ILE A 95 1.53 3.21 10.46
C ILE A 95 0.12 3.35 11.02
N SER A 96 -0.38 2.35 11.76
CA SER A 96 -1.70 2.42 12.39
C SER A 96 -1.74 3.48 13.49
N ASP A 97 -0.71 3.53 14.34
CA ASP A 97 -0.63 4.48 15.46
C ASP A 97 -0.45 5.93 14.99
N ASN A 98 0.19 6.14 13.84
CA ASN A 98 0.47 7.46 13.26
C ASN A 98 -0.30 7.68 11.93
N PHE A 99 -1.45 7.02 11.78
CA PHE A 99 -2.18 6.95 10.50
C PHE A 99 -2.47 8.33 9.90
N TYR A 100 -2.95 9.26 10.71
CA TYR A 100 -3.28 10.62 10.27
C TYR A 100 -2.06 11.50 10.01
N ASP A 101 -0.93 11.23 10.66
CA ASP A 101 0.30 12.03 10.51
C ASP A 101 1.10 11.61 9.28
N LEU A 102 1.07 10.31 8.95
CA LEU A 102 1.86 9.74 7.86
C LEU A 102 1.20 9.89 6.49
N GLU A 103 -0.14 9.96 6.43
CA GLU A 103 -0.93 10.11 5.20
C GLU A 103 -0.54 9.11 4.06
N LEU A 104 -0.01 7.94 4.43
CA LEU A 104 0.43 6.89 3.47
C LEU A 104 -0.73 6.08 2.88
N ILE A 105 -1.88 6.11 3.56
CA ILE A 105 -3.08 5.34 3.20
C ILE A 105 -4.24 6.33 3.19
N GLU A 106 -4.92 6.40 2.05
CA GLU A 106 -6.11 7.23 1.90
C GLU A 106 -7.30 6.52 2.54
N HIS A 107 -8.22 7.30 3.12
CA HIS A 107 -9.49 6.78 3.63
C HIS A 107 -10.67 7.56 3.03
N SER A 108 -11.76 6.87 2.76
CA SER A 108 -13.01 7.47 2.28
C SER A 108 -14.19 6.77 2.94
N THR A 109 -15.08 7.56 3.53
CA THR A 109 -16.31 7.05 4.18
C THR A 109 -17.54 7.47 3.39
N GLU A 110 -18.25 6.50 2.84
CA GLU A 110 -19.58 6.69 2.26
C GLU A 110 -20.65 6.54 3.35
N LYS A 111 -21.48 7.57 3.57
CA LYS A 111 -22.55 7.54 4.57
C LYS A 111 -23.87 7.15 3.92
N TYR A 112 -24.42 5.99 4.27
CA TYR A 112 -25.71 5.51 3.77
C TYR A 112 -26.90 6.14 4.52
N ASP A 113 -26.76 6.27 5.84
CA ASP A 113 -27.72 6.96 6.70
C ASP A 113 -27.04 7.55 7.94
N HIS A 114 -27.82 8.10 8.88
CA HIS A 114 -27.30 8.71 10.11
C HIS A 114 -26.52 7.76 11.04
N LYS A 115 -26.60 6.45 10.83
CA LYS A 115 -25.94 5.41 11.65
C LYS A 115 -24.95 4.58 10.87
N ARG A 116 -25.19 4.30 9.59
CA ARG A 116 -24.46 3.31 8.80
C ARG A 116 -23.70 3.98 7.66
N GLY A 117 -22.52 3.46 7.39
CA GLY A 117 -21.71 3.81 6.23
C GLY A 117 -20.77 2.67 5.85
N PHE A 118 -19.91 2.95 4.90
CA PHE A 118 -18.87 2.04 4.44
C PHE A 118 -17.56 2.84 4.36
N CYS A 119 -16.53 2.38 5.06
CA CYS A 119 -15.23 3.03 5.05
C CYS A 119 -14.26 2.19 4.23
N THR A 120 -13.61 2.82 3.26
CA THR A 120 -12.61 2.20 2.39
C THR A 120 -11.25 2.80 2.69
N LEU A 121 -10.26 1.93 2.89
CA LEU A 121 -8.85 2.31 2.96
C LEU A 121 -8.18 1.94 1.64
N THR A 122 -7.29 2.81 1.16
CA THR A 122 -6.58 2.63 -0.11
C THR A 122 -5.11 2.95 0.07
N ALA A 123 -4.27 1.96 -0.20
CA ALA A 123 -2.82 2.12 -0.29
C ALA A 123 -2.41 2.23 -1.77
N GLU A 124 -1.60 3.22 -2.09
CA GLU A 124 -1.05 3.43 -3.44
C GLU A 124 0.46 3.64 -3.38
N VAL A 125 1.20 2.86 -4.15
CA VAL A 125 2.67 2.92 -4.19
C VAL A 125 3.21 2.77 -5.60
N GLN A 126 4.42 3.24 -5.82
CA GLN A 126 5.18 3.10 -7.06
C GLN A 126 6.47 2.32 -6.84
N ILE A 127 6.70 1.33 -7.69
CA ILE A 127 7.90 0.48 -7.67
C ILE A 127 8.38 0.31 -9.12
N ALA A 128 9.70 0.28 -9.32
CA ALA A 128 10.27 -0.01 -10.64
C ALA A 128 9.90 -1.44 -11.09
N ALA A 129 9.53 -1.59 -12.37
CA ALA A 129 9.16 -2.88 -12.95
C ALA A 129 10.27 -3.93 -12.77
N SER A 130 11.54 -3.52 -12.92
CA SER A 130 12.70 -4.39 -12.69
C SER A 130 12.76 -5.00 -11.29
N GLN A 131 12.44 -4.22 -10.26
CA GLN A 131 12.43 -4.69 -8.87
C GLN A 131 11.30 -5.70 -8.63
N ILE A 132 10.09 -5.43 -9.14
CA ILE A 132 8.96 -6.39 -9.04
C ILE A 132 9.28 -7.71 -9.75
N ILE A 133 10.00 -7.63 -10.88
CA ILE A 133 10.40 -8.79 -11.69
C ILE A 133 11.50 -9.62 -11.01
N SER A 134 12.47 -8.95 -10.38
CA SER A 134 13.61 -9.54 -9.68
C SER A 134 13.19 -10.16 -8.36
N GLU A 135 12.63 -9.35 -7.46
CA GLU A 135 12.32 -9.76 -6.09
C GLU A 135 11.02 -10.57 -6.00
N SER A 136 10.17 -10.48 -7.03
CA SER A 136 8.90 -11.23 -7.14
C SER A 136 8.06 -11.16 -5.86
N PRO A 137 7.70 -9.95 -5.37
CA PRO A 137 6.92 -9.79 -4.15
C PRO A 137 5.56 -10.45 -4.26
N PHE A 138 4.98 -10.78 -3.11
CA PHE A 138 3.61 -11.26 -3.04
C PHE A 138 2.62 -10.11 -3.25
N LEU A 139 1.98 -10.07 -4.42
CA LEU A 139 1.10 -8.97 -4.84
C LEU A 139 -0.38 -9.39 -4.96
N SER A 140 -0.83 -10.41 -4.22
CA SER A 140 -2.23 -10.85 -4.30
C SER A 140 -3.19 -9.75 -3.83
N GLY A 141 -4.27 -9.51 -4.58
CA GLY A 141 -5.25 -8.45 -4.28
C GLY A 141 -4.82 -7.04 -4.69
N TRP A 142 -3.57 -6.84 -5.12
CA TRP A 142 -3.14 -5.57 -5.68
C TRP A 142 -3.60 -5.42 -7.13
N ARG A 143 -3.90 -4.19 -7.51
CA ARG A 143 -4.05 -3.75 -8.90
C ARG A 143 -2.77 -3.05 -9.33
N ALA A 144 -2.20 -3.48 -10.44
CA ALA A 144 -1.05 -2.84 -11.04
C ALA A 144 -1.46 -2.00 -12.26
N THR A 145 -0.90 -0.81 -12.33
CA THR A 145 -1.08 0.14 -13.43
C THR A 145 0.29 0.56 -13.95
N VAL A 146 0.51 0.47 -15.25
CA VAL A 146 1.75 0.88 -15.90
C VAL A 146 1.46 1.67 -17.17
N SER A 147 2.19 2.77 -17.36
CA SER A 147 2.13 3.58 -18.58
C SER A 147 3.13 3.06 -19.60
N THR A 148 2.66 2.76 -20.81
CA THR A 148 3.46 2.36 -21.98
C THR A 148 3.26 3.35 -23.11
N GLU A 149 4.06 3.23 -24.18
CA GLU A 149 3.93 4.08 -25.38
C GLU A 149 2.54 3.96 -26.04
N ASP A 150 1.89 2.81 -25.90
CA ASP A 150 0.59 2.50 -26.49
C ASP A 150 -0.60 2.85 -25.57
N GLY A 151 -0.34 3.35 -24.36
CA GLY A 151 -1.35 3.77 -23.40
C GLY A 151 -1.12 3.23 -21.98
N THR A 152 -2.16 3.25 -21.15
CA THR A 152 -2.07 2.75 -19.77
C THR A 152 -2.64 1.35 -19.69
N LEU A 153 -1.86 0.40 -19.19
CA LEU A 153 -2.27 -0.97 -18.93
C LEU A 153 -2.60 -1.12 -17.45
N MET A 154 -3.74 -1.74 -17.17
CA MET A 154 -4.21 -2.07 -15.82
C MET A 154 -4.47 -3.56 -15.73
N PHE A 155 -4.03 -4.19 -14.64
CA PHE A 155 -4.22 -5.60 -14.41
C PHE A 155 -4.32 -5.89 -12.90
N ASP A 156 -5.28 -6.73 -12.53
CA ASP A 156 -5.49 -7.21 -11.17
C ASP A 156 -4.74 -8.54 -10.94
N ALA A 157 -4.27 -8.77 -9.71
CA ALA A 157 -3.56 -9.99 -9.31
C ALA A 157 -4.47 -11.19 -9.00
#